data_AF-A0A1S3QQQ7-F1
#
_entry.id   AF-A0A1S3QQQ7-F1
#
_cell.length_a   1.000
_cell.length_b   1.000
_cell.length_c   1.000
_cell.angle_alpha   90.00
_cell.angle_beta   90.00
_cell.angle_gamma   90.00
#
_symmetry.space_group_name_H-M   'P 1'
#
loop_
_entity.id
_entity.type
_entity.pdbx_description
1 polymer ?
#
loop_
_entity_poly.entity_id
_entity_poly.type
_entity_poly.pdbx_seq_one_letter_code
_entity_poly.pdbx_strand_id
1 'polypeptide(L)'
;MKGLVQDRTSVFIAHRLSTIVDADEIIVLNKGKIAERGDHHSLLATPGSLYADLWNTQNSKILNSKNSPLELQPERLSQKEEERKKLQEEIMNSVKGCGNCSC
;
A
#
# COMPACT_ATOMS: atom_id res chain seq x y z
N MET A 1 -1.15 2.20 -17.71
CA MET A 1 -1.11 3.13 -18.88
C MET A 1 -0.10 2.74 -19.94
N LYS A 2 1.02 2.08 -19.58
CA LYS A 2 2.16 1.79 -20.46
C LYS A 2 1.85 1.30 -21.88
N GLY A 3 0.92 0.36 -22.07
CA GLY A 3 0.63 -0.19 -23.41
C GLY A 3 0.05 0.81 -24.43
N LEU A 4 -0.62 1.89 -23.98
CA LEU A 4 -1.21 2.88 -24.88
C LEU A 4 -0.23 3.97 -25.31
N VAL A 5 0.87 4.14 -24.58
CA VAL A 5 1.83 5.24 -24.79
C VAL A 5 3.21 4.76 -25.20
N GLN A 6 3.34 3.48 -25.50
CA GLN A 6 4.58 2.89 -25.98
C GLN A 6 5.07 3.62 -27.24
N ASP A 7 6.37 3.93 -27.25
CA ASP A 7 7.09 4.65 -28.31
C ASP A 7 6.57 6.07 -28.62
N ARG A 8 5.91 6.71 -27.65
CA ARG A 8 5.43 8.09 -27.77
C ARG A 8 5.80 8.92 -26.54
N THR A 9 6.22 10.16 -26.77
CA THR A 9 6.32 11.15 -25.69
C THR A 9 4.92 11.53 -25.23
N SER A 10 4.60 11.19 -23.99
CA SER A 10 3.26 11.40 -23.43
C SER A 10 3.35 12.23 -22.16
N VAL A 11 2.57 13.30 -22.10
CA VAL A 11 2.49 14.18 -20.93
C VAL A 11 1.09 14.06 -20.33
N PHE A 12 1.02 13.72 -19.05
CA PHE A 12 -0.23 13.53 -18.33
C PHE A 12 -0.37 14.57 -17.22
N ILE A 13 -1.50 15.26 -17.19
CA ILE A 13 -1.90 16.13 -16.09
C ILE A 13 -2.95 15.37 -15.29
N ALA A 14 -2.60 14.92 -14.09
CA ALA A 14 -3.47 14.06 -13.30
C ALA A 14 -3.90 14.74 -12.00
N HIS A 15 -5.21 14.72 -11.74
CA HIS A 15 -5.74 14.96 -10.41
C HIS A 15 -5.67 13.71 -9.53
N ARG A 16 -5.77 12.51 -10.13
CA ARG A 16 -5.67 11.23 -9.43
C ARG A 16 -4.24 10.73 -9.51
N LEU A 17 -3.51 10.78 -8.39
CA LEU A 17 -2.11 10.35 -8.39
C LEU A 17 -1.96 8.86 -8.71
N SER A 18 -2.95 8.03 -8.35
CA SER A 18 -2.92 6.57 -8.59
C SER A 18 -2.81 6.18 -10.06
N THR A 19 -3.17 7.08 -10.99
CA THR A 19 -3.11 6.79 -12.43
C THR A 19 -1.73 7.06 -13.03
N ILE A 20 -0.89 7.85 -12.35
CA ILE A 20 0.43 8.26 -12.85
C ILE A 20 1.61 7.60 -12.10
N VAL A 21 1.32 6.61 -11.25
CA VAL A 21 2.35 5.85 -10.49
C VAL A 21 3.37 5.20 -11.41
N ASP A 22 2.92 4.72 -12.57
CA ASP A 22 3.76 4.02 -13.55
C ASP A 22 4.53 4.97 -14.49
N ALA A 23 4.46 6.28 -14.27
CA ALA A 23 5.14 7.26 -15.11
C ALA A 23 6.66 7.17 -14.94
N ASP A 24 7.39 7.34 -16.04
CA ASP A 24 8.85 7.34 -16.03
C ASP A 24 9.41 8.53 -15.25
N GLU A 25 8.70 9.67 -15.29
CA GLU A 25 9.04 10.87 -14.54
C GLU A 25 7.76 11.61 -14.11
N ILE A 26 7.75 12.07 -12.86
CA ILE A 26 6.68 12.86 -12.25
C ILE A 26 7.25 14.24 -11.91
N ILE A 27 6.53 15.29 -12.31
CA ILE A 27 6.88 16.69 -12.03
C ILE A 27 5.78 17.28 -11.15
N VAL A 28 6.15 17.75 -9.96
CA VAL A 28 5.24 18.41 -9.03
C VAL A 28 5.38 19.92 -9.16
N LEU A 29 4.27 20.60 -9.38
CA LEU A 29 4.21 22.05 -9.48
C LEU A 29 3.69 22.65 -8.18
N ASN A 30 4.35 23.71 -7.71
CA ASN A 30 3.91 24.54 -6.59
C ASN A 30 4.08 26.02 -6.94
N LYS A 31 3.02 26.81 -6.83
CA LYS A 31 3.02 28.26 -7.14
C LYS A 31 3.67 28.61 -8.49
N GLY A 32 3.39 27.82 -9.52
CA GLY A 32 3.92 28.04 -10.87
C GLY A 32 5.40 27.68 -11.07
N LYS A 33 6.04 27.02 -10.10
CA LYS A 33 7.42 26.52 -10.19
C LYS A 33 7.45 25.01 -10.01
N ILE A 34 8.48 24.38 -10.57
CA ILE A 34 8.79 22.97 -10.29
C ILE A 34 9.28 22.89 -8.85
N ALA A 35 8.53 22.18 -8.01
CA ALA A 35 8.92 21.91 -6.63
C ALA A 35 9.75 20.62 -6.54
N GLU A 36 9.31 19.57 -7.24
CA GLU A 36 9.92 18.24 -7.19
C GLU A 36 9.87 17.56 -8.55
N ARG A 37 10.82 16.66 -8.78
CA ARG A 37 10.97 15.89 -10.01
C ARG A 37 11.60 14.54 -9.72
N GLY A 38 11.02 13.46 -10.23
CA GLY A 38 11.56 12.12 -10.07
C GLY A 38 10.53 11.03 -10.35
N ASP A 39 10.90 9.77 -10.13
CA ASP A 39 9.95 8.66 -10.16
C ASP A 39 9.12 8.57 -8.87
N HIS A 40 8.06 7.78 -8.90
CA HIS A 40 7.14 7.59 -7.77
C HIS A 40 7.85 7.18 -6.47
N HIS A 41 8.78 6.23 -6.52
CA HIS A 41 9.42 5.68 -5.32
C HIS A 41 10.40 6.68 -4.72
N SER A 42 11.20 7.33 -5.55
CA SER A 42 12.16 8.37 -5.12
C SER A 42 11.45 9.56 -4.47
N LEU A 43 10.33 10.00 -5.05
CA LEU A 43 9.53 11.09 -4.50
C LEU A 43 8.86 10.71 -3.18
N LEU A 44 8.39 9.47 -3.01
CA LEU A 44 7.83 9.00 -1.73
C LEU A 44 8.88 8.84 -0.63
N ALA A 45 10.10 8.43 -0.98
CA ALA A 45 11.17 8.22 -0.01
C ALA A 45 11.80 9.54 0.50
N THR A 46 11.57 10.65 -0.22
CA THR A 46 12.15 11.95 0.13
C THR A 46 11.46 12.53 1.38
N PRO A 47 12.20 12.84 2.46
CA PRO A 47 11.62 13.43 3.66
C PRO A 47 10.99 14.80 3.37
N GLY A 48 9.75 15.00 3.82
CA GLY A 48 9.01 16.26 3.60
C GLY A 48 8.57 16.49 2.15
N SER A 49 8.50 15.42 1.36
CA SER A 49 8.08 15.47 -0.03
C SER A 49 6.63 15.92 -0.21
N LEU A 50 6.42 16.95 -1.03
CA LEU A 50 5.10 17.46 -1.38
C LEU A 50 4.31 16.38 -2.15
N TYR A 51 4.97 15.62 -3.01
CA TYR A 51 4.35 14.48 -3.67
C TYR A 51 3.81 13.46 -2.67
N ALA A 52 4.60 13.12 -1.64
CA ALA A 52 4.21 12.15 -0.63
C ALA A 52 3.00 12.62 0.19
N ASP A 53 2.97 13.90 0.56
CA ASP A 53 1.82 14.49 1.26
C ASP A 53 0.53 14.44 0.41
N LEU A 54 0.64 14.79 -0.87
CA LEU A 54 -0.48 14.70 -1.82
C LEU A 54 -0.95 13.25 -2.01
N TRP A 55 0.00 12.32 -2.14
CA TRP A 55 -0.27 10.89 -2.29
C TRP A 55 -1.02 10.33 -1.08
N ASN A 56 -0.49 10.58 0.12
CA ASN A 56 -1.09 10.14 1.37
C ASN A 56 -2.48 10.73 1.56
N THR A 57 -2.71 11.98 1.18
CA THR A 57 -4.03 12.64 1.25
C THR A 57 -5.05 11.99 0.29
N GLN A 58 -4.64 11.62 -0.93
CA GLN A 58 -5.55 10.97 -1.87
C GLN A 58 -5.81 9.50 -1.52
N ASN A 59 -4.79 8.81 -0.98
CA ASN A 59 -4.88 7.40 -0.63
C ASN A 59 -5.53 7.17 0.75
N SER A 60 -5.49 8.15 1.65
CA SER A 60 -6.10 8.08 2.99
C SER A 60 -7.64 8.06 2.97
N LYS A 61 -8.30 8.31 1.82
CA LYS A 61 -9.73 7.98 1.67
C LYS A 61 -10.01 6.48 1.80
N ILE A 62 -9.00 5.60 1.65
CA ILE A 62 -9.11 4.17 1.96
C ILE A 62 -8.97 3.89 3.47
N LEU A 63 -8.36 4.81 4.23
CA LEU A 63 -8.08 4.66 5.67
C LEU A 63 -9.10 5.33 6.59
N ASN A 64 -9.94 6.25 6.10
CA ASN A 64 -10.98 6.91 6.91
C ASN A 64 -12.17 6.00 7.33
N SER A 65 -12.08 4.67 7.16
CA SER A 65 -12.92 3.72 7.89
C SER A 65 -12.30 3.22 9.20
N LYS A 66 -11.02 3.49 9.49
CA LYS A 66 -10.36 3.10 10.74
C LYS A 66 -9.35 4.17 11.19
N ASN A 67 -9.76 4.97 12.17
CA ASN A 67 -8.89 5.91 12.90
C ASN A 67 -7.60 5.24 13.43
N SER A 68 -6.46 5.93 13.29
CA SER A 68 -5.32 6.05 14.24
C SER A 68 -3.93 6.01 13.56
N PRO A 69 -2.93 6.82 14.01
CA PRO A 69 -1.65 7.03 13.34
C PRO A 69 -0.79 5.76 13.27
N LEU A 70 -0.18 5.52 12.11
CA LEU A 70 0.80 4.47 11.90
C LEU A 70 2.16 4.90 12.46
N GLU A 71 2.36 4.69 13.76
CA GLU A 71 3.66 4.21 14.20
C GLU A 71 3.86 2.81 13.58
N LEU A 72 4.97 2.61 12.86
CA LEU A 72 5.45 1.26 12.56
C LEU A 72 5.83 0.59 13.89
N GLN A 73 4.86 -0.03 14.54
CA GLN A 73 5.10 -0.91 15.68
C GLN A 73 5.34 -2.35 15.15
N PRO A 74 6.56 -2.89 15.26
CA PRO A 74 6.92 -4.23 14.77
C PRO A 74 6.24 -5.38 15.53
N GLU A 75 5.51 -5.11 16.62
CA GLU A 75 4.96 -6.13 17.51
C GLU A 75 3.74 -6.90 16.98
N ARG A 76 3.08 -6.41 15.91
CA ARG A 76 1.86 -7.04 15.37
C ARG A 76 2.10 -8.31 14.52
N LEU A 77 3.35 -8.62 14.18
CA LEU A 77 3.69 -9.85 13.45
C LEU A 77 3.60 -11.10 14.34
N SER A 78 3.96 -10.99 15.63
CA SER A 78 3.96 -12.12 16.58
C SER A 78 2.55 -12.66 16.86
N GLN A 79 1.58 -11.77 17.06
CA GLN A 79 0.24 -12.16 17.52
C GLN A 79 -0.55 -12.92 16.44
N LYS A 80 -0.39 -12.55 15.15
CA LYS A 80 -1.05 -13.24 14.03
C LYS A 80 -0.48 -14.63 13.77
N GLU A 81 0.82 -14.83 13.96
CA GLU A 81 1.43 -16.15 13.85
C GLU A 81 1.01 -17.06 15.00
N GLU A 82 0.86 -16.51 16.20
CA GLU A 82 0.44 -17.24 17.39
C GLU A 82 -1.04 -17.66 17.31
N GLU A 83 -1.92 -16.79 16.82
CA GLU A 83 -3.32 -17.14 16.51
C GLU A 83 -3.42 -18.23 15.44
N ARG A 84 -2.60 -18.16 14.37
CA ARG A 84 -2.57 -19.21 13.33
C ARG A 84 -2.11 -20.55 13.89
N LYS A 85 -1.10 -20.56 14.78
CA LYS A 85 -0.64 -21.79 15.44
C LYS A 85 -1.73 -22.39 16.33
N LYS A 86 -2.43 -21.54 17.08
CA LYS A 86 -3.51 -21.99 17.99
C LYS A 86 -4.71 -22.58 17.23
N LEU A 87 -5.13 -21.95 16.13
CA LEU A 87 -6.16 -22.48 15.23
C LEU A 87 -5.74 -23.80 14.57
N GLN A 88 -4.48 -23.93 14.15
CA GLN A 88 -3.98 -25.18 13.57
C GLN A 88 -3.95 -26.32 14.58
N GLU A 89 -3.60 -26.05 15.83
CA GLU A 89 -3.62 -27.03 16.92
C GLU A 89 -5.07 -27.48 17.23
N GLU A 90 -6.01 -26.54 17.28
CA GLU A 90 -7.43 -26.82 17.53
C GLU A 90 -8.06 -27.66 16.40
N ILE A 91 -7.74 -27.36 15.14
CA ILE A 91 -8.13 -28.18 13.98
C ILE A 91 -7.52 -29.59 14.10
N MET A 92 -6.24 -29.72 14.44
CA MET A 92 -5.58 -31.02 14.57
C MET A 92 -6.22 -31.86 15.69
N ASN A 93 -6.58 -31.23 16.81
CA ASN A 93 -7.23 -31.90 17.94
C ASN A 93 -8.67 -32.32 17.62
N SER A 94 -9.38 -31.54 16.78
CA SER A 94 -10.72 -31.89 16.30
C SER A 94 -10.71 -33.08 15.35
N VAL A 95 -9.73 -33.16 14.42
CA VAL A 95 -9.62 -34.29 13.47
C VAL A 95 -9.23 -35.60 14.17
N LYS A 96 -8.52 -35.55 15.32
CA LYS A 96 -8.22 -36.73 16.13
C LYS A 96 -9.42 -37.28 16.93
N GLY A 97 -10.52 -36.53 17.02
CA GLY A 97 -11.75 -36.92 17.73
C GLY A 97 -12.71 -37.82 16.94
N CYS A 98 -12.57 -37.90 15.62
CA CYS A 98 -13.42 -38.75 14.77
C CYS A 98 -12.73 -40.10 14.50
N GLY A 99 -12.43 -40.83 15.58
CA GLY A 99 -11.61 -42.04 15.53
C GLY A 99 -12.30 -43.32 15.99
N ASN A 100 -13.54 -43.28 16.51
CA ASN A 100 -14.26 -44.48 16.98
C ASN A 100 -15.77 -44.35 16.76
N CYS A 101 -16.22 -44.48 15.51
CA CYS A 101 -17.55 -45.00 15.23
C CYS A 101 -17.40 -46.42 14.69
N SER A 102 -17.47 -47.39 15.59
CA SER A 102 -17.99 -48.72 15.25
C SER A 102 -19.51 -48.62 15.36
N CYS A 103 -20.19 -48.53 14.22
CA CYS A 103 -21.60 -48.89 13.96
C CYS A 103 -21.95 -48.46 12.54
#